data_AF-A0AA96JU55-F1
#
_entry.id   AF-A0AA96JU55-F1
#
_cell.length_a   1.000
_cell.length_b   1.000
_cell.length_c   1.000
_cell.angle_alpha   90.00
_cell.angle_beta   90.00
_cell.angle_gamma   90.00
#
_symmetry.space_group_name_H-M   'P 1'
#
loop_
_entity.id
_entity.type
_entity.pdbx_description
1 polymer ?
#
loop_
_entity_poly.entity_id
_entity_poly.type
_entity_poly.pdbx_seq_one_letter_code
_entity_poly.pdbx_strand_id
1 'polypeptide(L)'
;MQRLDLMNPELPDIQFVLMVLALCTADLETMNAPHSVRETVFNRCWALMHESPPPVKTPERVLDLTMSDEVTLEALVHVIRQTFEEHGFVELTWDHPPSEPTRESTPEARPLVERLEQWEPPPDNLNPPASSN
;
A
#
# COMPACT_ATOMS: atom_id res chain seq x y z
N MET A 1 -2.26 10.89 12.27
CA MET A 1 -3.27 10.67 11.21
C MET A 1 -2.62 10.84 9.84
N GLN A 2 -2.55 9.76 9.09
CA GLN A 2 -2.01 9.67 7.73
C GLN A 2 -3.17 9.59 6.73
N ARG A 3 -2.91 10.00 5.48
CA ARG A 3 -3.92 10.05 4.40
C ARG A 3 -3.33 9.64 3.06
N LEU A 4 -4.15 9.03 2.21
CA LEU A 4 -3.83 8.69 0.83
C LEU A 4 -5.04 8.98 -0.07
N ASP A 5 -4.90 9.96 -0.96
CA ASP A 5 -5.86 10.18 -2.04
C ASP A 5 -5.77 9.02 -3.03
N LEU A 6 -6.87 8.29 -3.23
CA LEU A 6 -6.89 7.11 -4.09
C LEU A 6 -6.88 7.46 -5.58
N MET A 7 -7.35 8.66 -5.93
CA MET A 7 -7.50 9.10 -7.31
C MET A 7 -6.25 9.84 -7.78
N ASN A 8 -5.64 10.62 -6.89
CA ASN A 8 -4.42 11.39 -7.17
C ASN A 8 -3.38 11.18 -6.05
N PRO A 9 -2.80 9.96 -5.95
CA PRO A 9 -1.92 9.61 -4.83
C PRO A 9 -0.56 10.32 -4.82
N GLU A 10 -0.18 11.00 -5.92
CA GLU A 10 1.18 11.55 -6.13
C GLU A 10 2.32 10.52 -5.96
N LEU A 11 1.98 9.23 -6.13
CA LEU A 11 2.90 8.10 -6.07
C LEU A 11 3.00 7.41 -7.43
N PRO A 12 4.17 6.86 -7.80
CA PRO A 12 4.27 5.90 -8.89
C PRO A 12 3.36 4.70 -8.64
N ASP A 13 2.78 4.14 -9.70
CA ASP A 13 1.79 3.08 -9.61
C ASP A 13 2.25 1.89 -8.75
N ILE A 14 3.52 1.48 -8.87
CA ILE A 14 4.06 0.37 -8.07
C ILE A 14 4.06 0.70 -6.58
N GLN A 15 4.41 1.94 -6.21
CA GLN A 15 4.40 2.37 -4.82
C GLN A 15 2.97 2.50 -4.30
N PHE A 16 2.06 3.00 -5.13
CA PHE A 16 0.64 3.08 -4.79
C PHE A 16 0.03 1.69 -4.53
N VAL A 17 0.23 0.74 -5.44
CA VAL A 17 -0.28 -0.63 -5.31
C VAL A 17 0.30 -1.31 -4.08
N LEU A 18 1.62 -1.26 -3.88
CA LEU A 18 2.27 -1.85 -2.71
C LEU A 18 1.75 -1.25 -1.40
N MET A 19 1.61 0.08 -1.33
CA MET A 19 1.09 0.77 -0.16
C MET A 19 -0.34 0.33 0.16
N VAL A 20 -1.24 0.37 -0.83
CA VAL A 20 -2.64 0.00 -0.63
C VAL A 20 -2.79 -1.46 -0.20
N LEU A 21 -2.04 -2.39 -0.82
CA LEU A 21 -2.09 -3.80 -0.44
C LEU A 21 -1.54 -4.05 0.96
N ALA A 22 -0.50 -3.32 1.36
CA ALA A 22 -0.01 -3.35 2.73
C ALA A 22 -1.07 -2.86 3.72
N LEU A 23 -1.75 -1.74 3.44
CA LEU A 23 -2.85 -1.24 4.28
C LEU A 23 -4.04 -2.21 4.35
N CYS A 24 -4.33 -2.92 3.25
CA CYS A 24 -5.42 -3.89 3.21
C CYS A 24 -5.14 -5.16 4.03
N THR A 25 -3.87 -5.50 4.24
CA THR A 25 -3.44 -6.69 4.99
C THR A 25 -2.94 -6.36 6.40
N ALA A 26 -2.71 -5.08 6.71
CA ALA A 26 -2.34 -4.60 8.02
C ALA A 26 -3.51 -4.64 9.01
N ASP A 27 -3.21 -4.91 10.28
CA ASP A 27 -4.19 -4.90 11.36
C ASP A 27 -4.38 -3.47 11.90
N LEU A 28 -4.99 -2.62 11.08
CA LEU A 28 -5.23 -1.21 11.39
C LEU A 28 -6.68 -0.99 11.84
N GLU A 29 -6.90 -0.92 13.16
CA GLU A 29 -8.23 -0.66 13.75
C GLU A 29 -8.76 0.75 13.43
N THR A 30 -7.85 1.71 13.25
CA THR A 30 -8.17 3.14 13.03
C THR A 30 -8.42 3.49 11.57
N MET A 31 -8.32 2.53 10.65
CA MET A 31 -8.47 2.78 9.23
C MET A 31 -9.95 3.02 8.88
N ASN A 32 -10.22 4.06 8.07
CA ASN A 32 -11.59 4.41 7.66
C ASN A 32 -12.25 3.32 6.80
N ALA A 33 -11.47 2.55 6.03
CA ALA A 33 -11.96 1.45 5.23
C ALA A 33 -12.18 0.18 6.09
N PRO A 34 -13.41 -0.35 6.19
CA PRO A 34 -13.70 -1.57 6.94
C PRO A 34 -12.91 -2.77 6.43
N HIS A 35 -12.63 -3.73 7.31
CA HIS A 35 -11.90 -4.96 6.97
C HIS A 35 -12.50 -5.69 5.75
N SER A 36 -13.83 -5.73 5.62
CA SER A 36 -14.51 -6.36 4.47
C SER A 36 -14.19 -5.69 3.13
N VAL A 37 -14.04 -4.36 3.10
CA VAL A 37 -13.66 -3.62 1.89
C VAL A 37 -12.20 -3.89 1.55
N ARG A 38 -11.33 -3.85 2.56
CA ARG A 38 -9.89 -4.15 2.44
C ARG A 38 -9.64 -5.56 1.90
N GLU A 39 -10.37 -6.53 2.43
CA GLU A 39 -10.35 -7.92 1.94
C GLU A 39 -10.85 -8.02 0.51
N THR A 40 -11.90 -7.29 0.14
CA THR A 40 -12.43 -7.30 -1.23
C THR A 40 -11.41 -6.74 -2.23
N VAL A 41 -10.72 -5.65 -1.88
CA VAL A 41 -9.62 -5.08 -2.68
C VAL A 41 -8.52 -6.11 -2.88
N PHE A 42 -8.01 -6.69 -1.79
CA PHE A 42 -6.96 -7.71 -1.88
C PHE A 42 -7.37 -8.89 -2.75
N ASN A 43 -8.57 -9.43 -2.54
CA ASN A 43 -9.06 -10.60 -3.27
C ASN A 43 -9.20 -10.33 -4.77
N ARG A 44 -9.65 -9.13 -5.16
CA ARG A 44 -9.75 -8.74 -6.57
C ARG A 44 -8.37 -8.57 -7.21
N CYS A 45 -7.43 -7.92 -6.52
CA CYS A 45 -6.04 -7.83 -6.98
C CYS A 45 -5.39 -9.22 -7.10
N TRP A 46 -5.64 -10.11 -6.13
CA TRP A 46 -5.14 -11.48 -6.17
C TRP A 46 -5.64 -12.24 -7.39
N ALA A 47 -6.94 -12.16 -7.69
CA ALA A 47 -7.56 -12.83 -8.82
C ALA A 47 -7.07 -12.34 -10.20
N LEU A 48 -6.49 -11.14 -10.29
CA LEU A 48 -5.84 -10.68 -11.51
C LEU A 48 -4.52 -11.41 -11.81
N MET A 49 -3.82 -11.85 -10.77
CA MET A 49 -2.47 -12.40 -10.88
C MET A 49 -2.39 -13.91 -10.66
N HIS A 50 -3.40 -14.50 -10.03
CA HIS A 50 -3.41 -15.90 -9.60
C HIS A 50 -4.71 -16.59 -9.97
N GLU A 51 -4.62 -17.85 -10.39
CA GLU A 51 -5.78 -18.71 -10.65
C GLU A 51 -6.37 -19.35 -9.38
N SER A 52 -5.58 -19.41 -8.30
CA SER A 52 -5.98 -19.97 -7.01
C SER A 52 -6.70 -18.94 -6.13
N PRO A 53 -7.49 -19.37 -5.13
CA PRO A 53 -8.02 -18.44 -4.14
C PRO A 53 -6.90 -17.81 -3.28
N PRO A 54 -7.12 -16.59 -2.73
CA PRO A 54 -6.16 -15.94 -1.86
C PRO A 54 -5.93 -16.73 -0.57
N PRO A 55 -4.74 -16.62 0.05
CA PRO A 55 -4.44 -17.29 1.30
C PRO A 55 -5.43 -16.93 2.41
N VAL A 56 -5.82 -17.94 3.20
CA VAL A 56 -6.74 -17.77 4.34
C VAL A 56 -6.07 -17.02 5.48
N LYS A 57 -4.77 -17.26 5.71
CA LYS A 57 -4.03 -16.58 6.78
C LYS A 57 -3.54 -15.23 6.29
N THR A 58 -3.90 -14.17 7.01
CA THR A 58 -3.47 -12.79 6.71
C THR A 58 -1.96 -12.64 6.51
N PRO A 59 -1.07 -13.26 7.32
CA PRO A 59 0.38 -13.15 7.09
C PRO A 59 0.88 -13.76 5.77
N GLU A 60 0.10 -14.66 5.17
CA GLU A 60 0.42 -15.29 3.88
C GLU A 60 -0.13 -14.46 2.70
N ARG A 61 -0.99 -13.46 2.94
CA ARG A 61 -1.56 -12.56 1.92
C ARG A 61 -0.52 -11.55 1.44
N VAL A 62 0.35 -12.00 0.56
CA VAL A 62 1.38 -11.18 -0.09
C VAL A 62 1.21 -11.28 -1.60
N LEU A 63 1.15 -10.13 -2.27
CA LEU A 63 1.13 -10.06 -3.74
C LEU A 63 2.55 -9.79 -4.23
N ASP A 64 3.13 -10.74 -4.97
CA ASP A 64 4.47 -10.57 -5.53
C ASP A 64 4.41 -9.80 -6.85
N LEU A 65 4.94 -8.59 -6.85
CA LEU A 65 4.95 -7.70 -8.02
C LEU A 65 6.30 -7.69 -8.76
N THR A 66 7.29 -8.50 -8.36
CA THR A 66 8.65 -8.43 -8.94
C THR A 66 8.70 -8.62 -10.45
N MET A 67 7.80 -9.44 -11.00
CA MET A 67 7.73 -9.74 -12.44
C MET A 67 6.54 -9.07 -13.13
N SER A 68 5.89 -8.10 -12.48
CA SER A 68 4.73 -7.39 -13.06
C SER A 68 5.19 -6.42 -14.14
N ASP A 69 4.46 -6.42 -15.27
CA ASP A 69 4.62 -5.42 -16.32
C ASP A 69 3.72 -4.20 -16.09
N GLU A 70 3.88 -3.17 -16.93
CA GLU A 70 3.12 -1.93 -16.86
C GLU A 70 1.61 -2.17 -17.01
N VAL A 71 1.20 -3.09 -17.88
CA VAL A 71 -0.22 -3.43 -18.10
C VAL A 71 -0.84 -4.07 -16.85
N THR A 72 -0.13 -5.00 -16.22
CA THR A 72 -0.56 -5.62 -14.97
C THR A 72 -0.71 -4.58 -13.87
N LEU A 73 0.24 -3.64 -13.81
CA LEU A 73 0.24 -2.60 -12.80
C LEU A 73 -0.91 -1.60 -13.00
N GLU A 74 -1.16 -1.14 -14.23
CA GLU A 74 -2.32 -0.31 -14.58
C GLU A 74 -3.64 -1.00 -14.21
N ALA A 75 -3.75 -2.31 -14.49
CA ALA A 75 -4.94 -3.09 -14.12
C ALA A 75 -5.14 -3.17 -12.60
N LEU A 76 -4.07 -3.34 -11.83
CA LEU A 76 -4.11 -3.33 -10.36
C LEU A 76 -4.54 -1.96 -9.83
N VAL A 77 -3.98 -0.87 -10.36
CA VAL A 77 -4.38 0.51 -10.00
C VAL A 77 -5.86 0.73 -10.27
N HIS A 78 -6.34 0.31 -11.45
CA HIS A 78 -7.72 0.44 -11.84
C HIS A 78 -8.65 -0.34 -10.90
N VAL A 79 -8.34 -1.61 -10.62
CA VAL A 79 -9.13 -2.46 -9.71
C VAL A 79 -9.17 -1.88 -8.31
N ILE A 80 -8.05 -1.36 -7.80
CA ILE A 80 -7.99 -0.71 -6.48
C ILE A 80 -8.94 0.49 -6.44
N ARG A 81 -8.79 1.43 -7.38
CA ARG A 81 -9.61 2.65 -7.43
C ARG A 81 -11.09 2.33 -7.57
N GLN A 82 -11.43 1.48 -8.53
CA GLN A 82 -12.81 1.08 -8.78
C GLN A 82 -13.43 0.40 -7.54
N THR A 83 -12.70 -0.51 -6.90
CA THR A 83 -13.23 -1.24 -5.74
C THR A 83 -13.48 -0.30 -4.56
N PHE A 84 -12.60 0.66 -4.30
CA PHE A 84 -12.83 1.65 -3.24
C PHE A 84 -13.96 2.62 -3.60
N GLU A 85 -14.03 3.08 -4.84
CA GLU A 85 -15.09 3.96 -5.34
C GLU A 85 -16.47 3.31 -5.23
N GLU A 86 -16.60 2.02 -5.59
CA GLU A 86 -17.82 1.20 -5.41
C GLU A 86 -18.33 1.20 -3.96
N HIS A 87 -17.42 1.32 -2.99
CA HIS A 87 -17.73 1.34 -1.57
C HIS A 87 -17.76 2.76 -0.98
N GLY A 88 -17.65 3.79 -1.83
CA GLY A 88 -17.75 5.20 -1.43
C GLY A 88 -16.46 5.81 -0.86
N PHE A 89 -15.30 5.18 -1.10
CA PHE A 89 -14.01 5.69 -0.65
C PHE A 89 -13.24 6.36 -1.80
N VAL A 90 -12.91 7.63 -1.61
CA VAL A 90 -11.99 8.39 -2.49
C VAL A 90 -10.64 8.64 -1.82
N GLU A 91 -10.56 8.39 -0.52
CA GLU A 91 -9.36 8.58 0.31
C GLU A 91 -9.31 7.50 1.39
N LEU A 92 -8.10 7.06 1.72
CA LEU A 92 -7.81 6.24 2.89
C LEU A 92 -7.22 7.10 4.00
N THR A 93 -7.71 6.93 5.22
CA THR A 93 -7.14 7.55 6.42
C THR A 93 -6.92 6.49 7.48
N TRP A 94 -5.81 6.62 8.20
CA TRP A 94 -5.47 5.74 9.31
C TRP A 94 -4.61 6.50 10.32
N ASP A 95 -4.60 6.02 11.56
CA ASP A 95 -3.73 6.55 12.60
C ASP A 95 -3.01 5.39 13.26
N HIS A 96 -1.76 5.18 12.85
CA HIS A 96 -0.91 4.14 13.41
C HIS A 96 0.48 4.75 13.63
N PRO A 97 1.01 4.73 14.87
CA PRO A 97 2.38 5.15 15.09
C PRO A 97 3.32 4.22 14.32
N PRO A 98 4.52 4.67 13.92
CA PRO A 98 5.54 3.77 13.42
C PRO A 98 5.73 2.60 14.39
N SER A 99 5.70 1.37 13.90
CA SER A 99 5.91 0.16 14.68
C SER A 99 7.12 -0.60 14.17
N GLU A 100 7.72 -1.40 15.05
CA GLU A 100 8.77 -2.33 14.66
C GLU A 100 8.28 -3.29 13.56
N PRO A 101 9.16 -3.69 12.62
CA PRO A 101 8.84 -4.71 11.64
C PRO A 101 8.36 -6.00 12.31
N THR A 102 7.21 -6.51 11.90
CA THR A 102 6.63 -7.74 12.48
C THR A 102 7.18 -9.03 11.87
N ARG A 103 7.91 -8.93 10.75
CA ARG A 103 8.51 -10.06 10.04
C ARG A 103 10.02 -9.97 10.08
N GLU A 104 10.66 -11.10 10.35
CA GLU A 104 12.10 -11.22 10.16
C GLU A 104 12.44 -11.03 8.68
N SER A 105 13.43 -10.18 8.42
CA SER A 105 13.97 -10.01 7.08
C SER A 105 14.80 -11.23 6.69
N THR A 106 14.81 -11.55 5.40
CA THR A 106 15.66 -12.63 4.89
C THR A 106 17.15 -12.23 5.03
N PRO A 107 18.08 -13.20 5.09
CA PRO A 107 19.51 -12.91 5.16
C PRO A 107 19.99 -11.98 4.02
N GLU A 108 19.40 -12.11 2.84
CA GLU A 108 19.72 -11.32 1.64
C GLU A 108 19.24 -9.87 1.77
N ALA A 109 18.17 -9.63 2.53
CA ALA A 109 17.61 -8.29 2.76
C ALA A 109 18.32 -7.54 3.90
N ARG A 110 19.06 -8.22 4.79
CA ARG A 110 19.75 -7.59 5.94
C ARG A 110 20.63 -6.38 5.57
N PRO A 111 21.47 -6.43 4.51
CA PRO A 111 22.32 -5.29 4.15
C PRO A 111 21.52 -4.05 3.69
N LEU A 112 20.27 -4.23 3.26
CA LEU A 112 19.37 -3.11 2.93
C LEU A 112 18.71 -2.55 4.18
N VAL A 113 18.26 -3.41 5.10
CA VAL A 113 17.68 -3.00 6.39
C VAL A 113 18.68 -2.17 7.19
N GLU A 114 19.92 -2.65 7.35
CA GLU A 114 20.99 -1.93 8.06
C GLU A 114 21.28 -0.55 7.45
N ARG A 115 21.10 -0.39 6.14
CA ARG A 115 21.28 0.89 5.44
C ARG A 115 20.10 1.84 5.66
N LEU A 116 18.88 1.31 5.70
CA LEU A 116 17.67 2.08 5.99
C LEU A 116 17.63 2.56 7.43
N GLU A 117 18.11 1.75 8.39
CA GLU A 117 18.23 2.15 9.79
C GLU A 117 19.18 3.34 10.01
N GLN A 118 20.17 3.50 9.13
CA GLN A 118 21.10 4.63 9.15
C GLN A 118 20.60 5.83 8.34
N TRP A 119 19.47 5.69 7.64
CA TRP A 119 18.95 6.74 6.78
C TRP A 119 18.15 7.74 7.61
N GLU A 120 18.65 8.98 7.67
CA GLU A 120 17.86 10.12 8.14
C GLU A 120 17.11 10.73 6.95
N PRO A 121 15.77 10.71 6.94
CA PRO A 121 15.01 11.38 5.89
C PRO A 121 15.30 12.88 5.92
N PRO A 122 15.30 13.56 4.75
CA PRO A 122 15.45 15.01 4.72
C PRO A 122 14.32 15.67 5.52
N PRO A 123 14.58 16.81 6.18
CA PRO A 123 13.56 17.49 6.96
C PRO A 123 12.38 17.91 6.06
N ASP A 124 11.15 17.79 6.56
CA ASP A 124 9.86 18.06 5.88
C ASP A 124 9.69 19.49 5.27
N ASN A 125 10.71 20.35 5.34
CA ASN A 125 10.67 21.75 4.93
C ASN A 125 10.97 22.00 3.45
N LEU A 126 10.57 21.10 2.55
CA LEU A 126 10.55 21.34 1.11
C LEU A 126 9.11 21.51 0.58
N ASN A 127 8.30 22.31 1.28
CA ASN A 127 7.20 23.01 0.61
C ASN A 127 7.83 24.11 -0.26
N PRO A 128 7.60 24.15 -1.59
CA PRO A 128 7.94 25.34 -2.36
C PRO A 128 7.15 26.53 -1.76
N PRO A 129 7.76 27.72 -1.62
CA PRO A 129 7.02 28.87 -1.11
C PRO A 129 5.84 29.13 -2.03
N ALA A 130 4.65 29.33 -1.44
CA ALA A 130 3.48 29.81 -2.14
C ALA A 130 3.86 31.09 -2.88
N SER A 131 3.90 31.02 -4.22
CA SER A 131 4.06 32.19 -5.06
C SER A 131 2.92 33.17 -4.75
N SER A 132 3.26 34.23 -4.02
CA SER A 132 2.40 35.37 -3.77
C SER A 132 2.78 36.47 -4.76
N ASN A 133 1.75 36.97 -5.46
CA ASN A 133 1.69 38.10 -6.41
C ASN A 133 2.23 37.89 -7.83
#